data_AF-A0A016SG59-F1
#
_entry.id   AF-A0A016SG59-F1
#
_cell.length_a   1.000
_cell.length_b   1.000
_cell.length_c   1.000
_cell.angle_alpha   90.00
_cell.angle_beta   90.00
_cell.angle_gamma   90.00
#
_symmetry.space_group_name_H-M   'P 1'
#
loop_
_entity.id
_entity.type
_entity.pdbx_description
1 polymer ?
#
loop_
_entity_poly.entity_id
_entity_poly.type
_entity_poly.pdbx_seq_one_letter_code
_entity_poly.pdbx_strand_id
1 'polypeptide(L)'
;MPPLMYNCSLEISALNWANHVQCAIIASNKEDVGENLFEVNIAIPLKEAAENATKLWAEGISNHGISSLIRPKDDDHIGSGTQVLWAETHSVGCGAINCRNGHTMVICHYFPRGNSIGAPIYKAGKTLSECGLDVVKEVPHKNTGLCVEQTEEGDTSSSEMEHKIDEIGDLFGV
;
A
#
# COMPACT_ATOMS: atom_id res chain seq x y z
N MET A 1 -8.50 8.23 -8.65
CA MET A 1 -7.40 7.61 -7.88
C MET A 1 -7.92 6.30 -7.35
N PRO A 2 -7.36 5.18 -7.81
CA PRO A 2 -7.72 3.86 -7.32
C PRO A 2 -7.18 3.62 -5.90
N PRO A 3 -7.74 2.68 -5.13
CA PRO A 3 -7.13 2.22 -3.89
C PRO A 3 -5.83 1.43 -4.18
N LEU A 4 -4.88 1.52 -3.27
CA LEU A 4 -3.76 0.57 -3.24
C LEU A 4 -4.26 -0.81 -2.81
N MET A 5 -3.94 -1.83 -3.59
CA MET A 5 -4.29 -3.22 -3.32
C MET A 5 -3.13 -3.96 -2.67
N TYR A 6 -3.41 -4.78 -1.66
CA TYR A 6 -2.35 -5.59 -1.03
C TYR A 6 -1.90 -6.72 -1.96
N ASN A 7 -0.59 -6.93 -2.08
CA ASN A 7 -0.01 -7.95 -2.94
C ASN A 7 0.98 -8.82 -2.16
N CYS A 8 0.66 -10.10 -2.01
CA CYS A 8 1.47 -11.06 -1.25
C CYS A 8 2.86 -11.29 -1.87
N SER A 9 3.02 -11.17 -3.19
CA SER A 9 4.35 -11.30 -3.82
C SER A 9 5.25 -10.11 -3.47
N LEU A 10 4.68 -8.90 -3.38
CA LEU A 10 5.41 -7.72 -2.90
C LEU A 10 5.75 -7.84 -1.41
N GLU A 11 4.84 -8.37 -0.59
CA GLU A 11 5.10 -8.66 0.83
C GLU A 11 6.28 -9.61 0.99
N ILE A 12 6.26 -10.75 0.29
CA ILE A 12 7.35 -11.73 0.33
C ILE A 12 8.66 -11.08 -0.13
N SER A 13 8.62 -10.29 -1.20
CA SER A 13 9.81 -9.56 -1.70
C SER A 13 10.36 -8.58 -0.66
N ALA A 14 9.50 -7.80 -0.01
CA ALA A 14 9.88 -6.83 1.00
C ALA A 14 10.42 -7.51 2.27
N LEU A 15 9.76 -8.57 2.72
CA LEU A 15 10.19 -9.36 3.87
C LEU A 15 11.54 -10.05 3.62
N ASN A 16 11.75 -10.60 2.43
CA ASN A 16 13.04 -11.19 2.06
C ASN A 16 14.15 -10.13 2.07
N TRP A 17 13.87 -8.92 1.56
CA TRP A 17 14.84 -7.84 1.59
C TRP A 17 15.14 -7.36 3.01
N ALA A 18 14.11 -7.16 3.85
CA ALA A 18 14.30 -6.79 5.25
C ALA A 18 15.15 -7.81 6.00
N ASN A 19 14.88 -9.11 5.81
CA ASN A 19 15.68 -10.19 6.40
C ASN A 19 17.13 -10.20 5.92
N HIS A 20 17.39 -9.76 4.67
CA HIS A 20 18.75 -9.65 4.13
C HIS A 20 19.51 -8.47 4.75
N VAL A 21 18.91 -7.27 4.76
CA VAL A 21 19.61 -6.03 5.16
C VAL A 21 19.71 -5.81 6.67
N GLN A 22 18.87 -6.47 7.47
CA GLN A 22 18.95 -6.45 8.94
C GLN A 22 19.08 -5.03 9.52
N CYS A 23 18.08 -4.17 9.30
CA CYS A 23 18.04 -2.79 9.76
C CYS A 23 19.08 -1.85 9.14
N ALA A 24 19.83 -2.27 8.12
CA ALA A 24 20.55 -1.32 7.28
C ALA A 24 19.57 -0.60 6.33
N ILE A 25 19.54 0.73 6.37
CA ILE A 25 18.76 1.57 5.44
C ILE A 25 19.43 1.55 4.06
N ILE A 26 19.24 0.46 3.32
CA ILE A 26 19.81 0.24 2.00
C ILE A 26 18.69 -0.22 1.07
N ALA A 27 18.56 0.45 -0.07
CA ALA A 27 17.54 0.14 -1.05
C ALA A 27 17.81 -1.21 -1.76
N SER A 28 16.75 -1.93 -2.13
CA SER A 28 16.87 -3.20 -2.87
C SER A 28 17.30 -3.04 -4.33
N ASN A 29 17.29 -1.82 -4.86
CA ASN A 29 17.64 -1.48 -6.25
C ASN A 29 16.86 -2.28 -7.32
N LYS A 30 15.65 -2.75 -6.99
CA LYS A 30 14.74 -3.33 -7.97
C LYS A 30 14.23 -2.22 -8.89
N GLU A 31 14.48 -2.33 -10.20
CA GLU A 31 14.19 -1.24 -11.15
C GLU A 31 12.70 -0.85 -11.18
N ASP A 32 11.83 -1.86 -11.23
CA ASP A 32 10.38 -1.69 -11.42
C ASP A 32 9.55 -1.63 -10.12
N VAL A 33 10.21 -1.67 -8.96
CA VAL A 33 9.55 -1.69 -7.65
C VAL A 33 9.89 -0.42 -6.88
N GLY A 34 8.86 0.32 -6.47
CA GLY A 34 9.01 1.42 -5.52
C GLY A 34 9.27 0.87 -4.12
N GLU A 35 10.01 1.60 -3.30
CA GLU A 35 10.41 1.12 -1.97
C GLU A 35 10.40 2.25 -0.95
N ASN A 36 9.74 2.01 0.18
CA ASN A 36 9.87 2.84 1.37
C ASN A 36 10.46 2.01 2.50
N LEU A 37 11.42 2.58 3.22
CA LEU A 37 12.08 1.97 4.37
C LEU A 37 11.80 2.79 5.63
N PHE A 38 11.68 2.10 6.74
CA PHE A 38 11.55 2.67 8.06
C PHE A 38 12.35 1.81 9.04
N GLU A 39 12.97 2.47 10.01
CA GLU A 39 13.69 1.82 11.11
C GLU A 39 13.44 2.62 12.39
N VAL A 40 13.31 1.90 13.49
CA VAL A 40 13.34 2.44 14.84
C VAL A 40 14.39 1.69 15.66
N ASN A 41 15.18 2.43 16.44
CA ASN A 41 16.33 1.93 17.19
C ASN A 41 15.98 1.12 18.45
N ILE A 42 14.76 0.59 18.53
CA ILE A 42 14.25 -0.24 19.62
C ILE A 42 13.37 -1.34 19.04
N ALA A 43 13.29 -2.47 19.73
CA ALA A 43 12.38 -3.55 19.39
C ALA A 43 10.96 -3.19 19.84
N ILE A 44 10.04 -3.06 18.88
CA ILE A 44 8.62 -2.79 19.15
C ILE A 44 7.73 -3.83 18.46
N PRO A 45 6.43 -3.94 18.82
CA PRO A 45 5.49 -4.79 18.10
C PRO A 45 5.47 -4.44 16.60
N LEU A 46 5.51 -5.46 15.72
CA LEU A 46 5.60 -5.25 14.27
C LEU A 46 4.42 -4.45 13.70
N LYS A 47 3.23 -4.61 14.28
CA LYS A 47 2.04 -3.83 13.92
C LYS A 47 2.24 -2.34 14.23
N GLU A 48 2.77 -2.02 15.40
CA GLU A 48 3.09 -0.64 15.80
C GLU A 48 4.17 -0.05 14.89
N ALA A 49 5.18 -0.83 14.51
CA ALA A 49 6.20 -0.38 13.56
C ALA A 49 5.60 -0.03 12.18
N ALA A 50 4.66 -0.84 11.67
CA ALA A 50 3.98 -0.57 10.40
C ALA A 50 3.11 0.70 10.47
N GLU A 51 2.41 0.92 11.59
CA GLU A 51 1.63 2.14 11.85
C GLU A 51 2.55 3.38 11.92
N ASN A 52 3.69 3.27 12.61
CA ASN A 52 4.66 4.35 12.70
C ASN A 52 5.30 4.66 11.34
N ALA A 53 5.65 3.64 10.55
CA ALA A 53 6.23 3.81 9.22
C ALA A 53 5.28 4.57 8.29
N THR A 54 4.02 4.12 8.19
CA THR A 54 3.01 4.76 7.33
C THR A 54 2.70 6.19 7.76
N LYS A 55 2.62 6.44 9.07
CA LYS A 55 2.46 7.78 9.63
C LYS A 55 3.62 8.70 9.25
N LEU A 56 4.88 8.25 9.42
CA LEU A 56 6.06 9.03 9.08
C LEU A 56 6.08 9.43 7.60
N TRP A 57 5.75 8.50 6.71
CA TRP A 57 5.71 8.78 5.27
C TRP A 57 4.63 9.81 4.91
N ALA A 58 3.46 9.75 5.56
CA ALA A 58 2.40 10.74 5.39
C ALA A 58 2.79 12.12 5.97
N GLU A 59 3.45 12.15 7.12
CA GLU A 59 3.93 13.38 7.77
C GLU A 59 4.97 14.13 6.93
N GLY A 60 5.77 13.42 6.13
CA GLY A 60 6.71 14.05 5.18
C GLY A 60 6.00 15.07 4.28
N ILE A 61 4.82 14.72 3.76
CA ILE A 61 3.98 15.62 2.96
C ILE A 61 3.36 16.71 3.83
N SER A 62 2.78 16.37 4.98
CA SER A 62 2.09 17.35 5.83
C SER A 62 3.02 18.44 6.36
N ASN A 63 4.27 18.10 6.65
CA ASN A 63 5.24 19.01 7.29
C ASN A 63 5.98 19.90 6.27
N HIS A 64 6.27 19.39 5.07
CA HIS A 64 7.00 20.13 4.04
C HIS A 64 6.08 20.77 2.99
N GLY A 65 4.83 20.28 2.89
CA GLY A 65 3.90 20.64 1.83
C GLY A 65 4.31 20.07 0.47
N ILE A 66 3.42 20.22 -0.51
CA ILE A 66 3.72 19.89 -1.91
C ILE A 66 3.47 21.16 -2.72
N SER A 67 4.54 21.77 -3.22
CA SER A 67 4.46 22.99 -4.04
C SER A 67 4.07 22.71 -5.50
N SER A 68 4.28 21.48 -5.96
CA SER A 68 3.97 21.00 -7.31
C SER A 68 3.59 19.52 -7.26
N LEU A 69 2.57 19.13 -8.02
CA LEU A 69 2.24 17.70 -8.18
C LEU A 69 3.19 16.98 -9.14
N ILE A 70 4.17 17.67 -9.72
CA ILE A 70 5.23 17.06 -10.51
C ILE A 70 6.37 16.68 -9.58
N ARG A 71 6.80 15.41 -9.62
CA ARG A 71 7.92 14.92 -8.80
C ARG A 71 9.20 15.72 -9.11
N PRO A 72 9.72 16.51 -8.16
CA PRO A 72 10.98 17.22 -8.36
C PRO A 72 12.15 16.24 -8.28
N LYS A 73 13.31 16.65 -8.79
CA LYS A 73 14.54 15.84 -8.73
C LYS A 73 15.15 15.79 -7.32
N ASP A 74 15.05 16.89 -6.56
CA ASP A 74 15.89 17.14 -5.37
C ASP A 74 15.06 17.30 -4.07
N ASP A 75 13.97 16.55 -3.92
CA ASP A 75 13.17 16.56 -2.68
C ASP A 75 13.01 15.13 -2.15
N ASP A 76 13.88 14.74 -1.24
CA ASP A 76 13.84 13.43 -0.57
C ASP A 76 12.88 13.43 0.62
N HIS A 77 12.53 14.61 1.15
CA HIS A 77 11.68 14.74 2.35
C HIS A 77 10.24 14.28 2.10
N ILE A 78 9.75 14.45 0.87
CA ILE A 78 8.41 14.02 0.48
C ILE A 78 8.39 12.66 -0.23
N GLY A 79 9.55 12.11 -0.60
CA GLY A 79 9.66 10.96 -1.50
C GLY A 79 8.85 9.75 -1.05
N SER A 80 8.92 9.39 0.23
CA SER A 80 8.14 8.26 0.74
C SER A 80 6.64 8.52 0.73
N GLY A 81 6.22 9.74 1.05
CA GLY A 81 4.82 10.15 0.99
C GLY A 81 4.29 10.19 -0.44
N THR A 82 5.07 10.71 -1.39
CA THR A 82 4.65 10.78 -2.81
C THR A 82 4.53 9.39 -3.42
N GLN A 83 5.34 8.41 -2.99
CA GLN A 83 5.16 7.01 -3.40
C GLN A 83 3.81 6.45 -2.90
N VAL A 84 3.40 6.78 -1.69
CA VAL A 84 2.08 6.36 -1.15
C VAL A 84 0.94 6.98 -1.95
N LEU A 85 1.09 8.22 -2.41
CA LEU A 85 0.08 8.95 -3.18
C LEU A 85 0.15 8.74 -4.70
N TRP A 86 1.07 7.89 -5.18
CA TRP A 86 1.33 7.76 -6.60
C TRP A 86 0.18 7.07 -7.33
N ALA A 87 -0.52 7.78 -8.21
CA ALA A 87 -1.75 7.30 -8.84
C ALA A 87 -1.56 6.07 -9.73
N GLU A 88 -0.39 5.94 -10.36
CA GLU A 88 -0.03 4.80 -11.22
C GLU A 88 0.56 3.63 -10.43
N THR A 89 0.65 3.74 -9.09
CA THR A 89 1.01 2.61 -8.23
C THR A 89 -0.29 1.94 -7.79
N HIS A 90 -0.46 0.67 -8.15
CA HIS A 90 -1.71 -0.06 -7.90
C HIS A 90 -1.63 -0.99 -6.71
N SER A 91 -0.42 -1.41 -6.32
CA SER A 91 -0.25 -2.44 -5.31
C SER A 91 0.88 -2.17 -4.36
N VAL A 92 0.73 -2.70 -3.14
CA VAL A 92 1.70 -2.59 -2.05
C VAL A 92 1.82 -3.93 -1.32
N GLY A 93 3.01 -4.23 -0.82
CA GLY A 93 3.22 -5.32 0.14
C GLY A 93 4.39 -5.00 1.05
N CYS A 94 4.26 -5.32 2.34
CA CYS A 94 5.21 -4.85 3.35
C CYS A 94 5.77 -6.00 4.19
N GLY A 95 7.07 -5.94 4.50
CA GLY A 95 7.75 -6.82 5.43
C GLY A 95 8.23 -6.05 6.65
N ALA A 96 7.93 -6.56 7.85
CA ALA A 96 8.39 -6.01 9.11
C ALA A 96 9.18 -7.06 9.90
N ILE A 97 10.33 -6.68 10.45
CA ILE A 97 11.19 -7.58 11.24
C ILE A 97 11.75 -6.90 12.48
N ASN A 98 12.03 -7.70 13.51
CA ASN A 98 12.98 -7.32 14.55
C ASN A 98 14.37 -7.79 14.14
N CYS A 99 15.29 -6.84 14.04
CA CYS A 99 16.64 -7.06 13.58
C CYS A 99 17.54 -7.60 14.70
N ARG A 100 18.66 -8.23 14.33
CA ARG A 100 19.62 -8.80 15.30
C ARG A 100 20.24 -7.76 16.24
N ASN A 101 20.29 -6.49 15.84
CA ASN A 101 20.80 -5.39 16.66
C ASN A 101 19.77 -4.86 17.69
N GLY A 102 18.58 -5.47 17.77
CA GLY A 102 17.51 -5.05 18.69
C GLY A 102 16.68 -3.87 18.18
N HIS A 103 16.82 -3.49 16.91
CA HIS A 103 15.99 -2.49 16.25
C HIS A 103 14.79 -3.16 15.53
N THR A 104 13.81 -2.38 15.11
CA THR A 104 12.69 -2.85 14.27
C THR A 104 12.71 -2.10 12.93
N MET A 105 12.50 -2.83 11.83
CA MET A 105 12.47 -2.30 10.47
C MET A 105 11.17 -2.68 9.76
N VAL A 106 10.69 -1.77 8.91
CA VAL A 106 9.59 -1.99 7.97
C VAL A 106 10.07 -1.59 6.57
N ILE A 107 9.81 -2.46 5.60
CA ILE A 107 10.02 -2.18 4.18
C ILE A 107 8.69 -2.40 3.47
N CYS A 108 8.24 -1.44 2.67
CA CYS A 108 7.09 -1.62 1.78
C CYS A 108 7.54 -1.52 0.32
N HIS A 109 7.15 -2.49 -0.48
CA HIS A 109 7.31 -2.51 -1.93
C HIS A 109 6.03 -2.09 -2.62
N TYR A 110 6.18 -1.32 -3.69
CA TYR A 110 5.11 -0.69 -4.46
C TYR A 110 5.23 -1.06 -5.93
N PHE A 111 4.12 -1.42 -6.58
CA PHE A 111 4.13 -1.74 -8.00
C PHE A 111 2.87 -1.22 -8.72
N PRO A 112 3.02 -0.63 -9.93
CA PRO A 112 4.28 -0.16 -10.53
C PRO A 112 5.01 0.86 -9.66
N ARG A 113 6.33 0.98 -9.84
CA ARG A 113 7.15 1.98 -9.15
C ARG A 113 6.64 3.40 -9.41
N GLY A 114 6.54 4.18 -8.33
CA GLY A 114 6.25 5.61 -8.41
C GLY A 114 7.50 6.48 -8.38
N ASN A 115 7.32 7.76 -8.07
CA ASN A 115 8.41 8.75 -7.93
C ASN A 115 9.28 8.93 -9.19
N SER A 116 8.70 8.71 -10.37
CA SER A 116 9.37 9.04 -11.63
C SER A 116 9.58 10.56 -11.72
N ILE A 117 10.83 10.99 -11.81
CA ILE A 117 11.20 12.42 -11.88
C ILE A 117 10.50 13.06 -13.09
N GLY A 118 9.84 14.20 -12.86
CA GLY A 118 9.10 14.92 -13.90
C GLY A 118 7.72 14.35 -14.23
N ALA A 119 7.32 13.21 -13.66
CA ALA A 119 5.97 12.70 -13.78
C ALA A 119 5.04 13.26 -12.67
N PRO A 120 3.72 13.34 -12.92
CA PRO A 120 2.77 13.74 -11.90
C PRO A 120 2.60 12.65 -10.84
N ILE A 121 2.49 13.05 -9.56
CA ILE A 121 2.15 12.16 -8.44
C ILE A 121 0.73 11.63 -8.66
N TYR A 122 -0.20 12.53 -8.95
CA TYR A 122 -1.56 12.23 -9.37
C TYR A 122 -2.12 13.40 -10.18
N LYS A 123 -3.19 13.17 -10.93
CA LYS A 123 -3.90 14.21 -11.67
C LYS A 123 -4.78 15.04 -10.75
N ALA A 124 -4.52 16.34 -10.65
CA ALA A 124 -5.40 17.27 -9.94
C ALA A 124 -6.76 17.39 -10.65
N GLY A 125 -7.82 17.45 -9.86
CA GLY A 125 -9.18 17.59 -10.36
C GLY A 125 -10.20 17.55 -9.22
N LYS A 126 -11.48 17.60 -9.58
CA LYS A 126 -12.55 17.36 -8.61
C LYS A 126 -12.48 15.89 -8.17
N THR A 127 -12.55 15.64 -6.87
CA THR A 127 -12.55 14.28 -6.32
C THR A 127 -13.58 13.41 -7.03
N LEU A 128 -13.16 12.21 -7.45
CA LEU A 128 -13.97 11.22 -8.16
C LEU A 128 -14.44 11.63 -9.58
N SER A 129 -13.94 12.72 -10.16
CA SER A 129 -14.41 13.17 -11.49
C SER A 129 -14.02 12.26 -12.65
N GLU A 130 -13.10 11.33 -12.43
CA GLU A 130 -12.57 10.44 -13.46
C GLU A 130 -12.87 8.96 -13.21
N CYS A 131 -13.62 8.62 -12.15
CA CYS A 131 -14.04 7.24 -11.95
C CYS A 131 -14.98 6.81 -13.08
N GLY A 132 -14.71 5.68 -13.72
CA GLY A 132 -15.54 5.11 -14.79
C GLY A 132 -15.31 5.73 -16.18
N LEU A 133 -14.19 6.45 -16.37
CA LEU A 133 -13.77 6.93 -17.70
C LEU A 133 -12.88 5.92 -18.44
N ASP A 134 -12.31 4.94 -17.75
CA ASP A 134 -11.39 3.93 -18.30
C ASP A 134 -12.11 2.58 -18.61
N VAL A 135 -11.38 1.68 -19.27
CA VAL A 135 -11.85 0.34 -19.69
C VAL A 135 -12.26 -0.52 -18.47
N VAL A 136 -11.67 -0.26 -17.32
CA VAL A 136 -12.05 -0.85 -16.03
C VAL A 136 -13.22 -0.04 -15.47
N LYS A 137 -14.37 -0.69 -15.26
CA LYS A 137 -15.58 -0.06 -14.69
C LYS A 137 -15.36 0.25 -13.21
N GLU A 138 -14.60 1.29 -12.91
CA GLU A 138 -14.49 1.81 -11.56
C GLU A 138 -15.71 2.66 -11.20
N VAL A 139 -16.21 2.53 -9.97
CA VAL A 139 -17.28 3.34 -9.40
C VAL A 139 -16.76 4.27 -8.29
N PRO A 140 -17.39 5.44 -8.11
CA PRO A 140 -17.03 6.35 -7.03
C PRO A 140 -17.37 5.79 -5.65
N HIS A 141 -16.38 5.62 -4.78
CA HIS A 141 -16.59 5.35 -3.36
C HIS A 141 -16.57 6.67 -2.55
N LYS A 142 -17.75 7.28 -2.39
CA LYS A 142 -17.89 8.66 -1.86
C LYS A 142 -17.27 8.90 -0.48
N ASN A 143 -17.27 7.89 0.39
CA ASN A 143 -16.75 8.03 1.76
C ASN A 143 -15.23 8.08 1.83
N THR A 144 -14.54 7.48 0.85
CA THR A 144 -13.07 7.43 0.81
C THR A 144 -12.49 8.39 -0.22
N GLY A 145 -13.30 8.85 -1.19
CA GLY A 145 -12.81 9.67 -2.30
C GLY A 145 -12.01 8.89 -3.34
N LEU A 146 -12.05 7.55 -3.29
CA LEU A 146 -11.34 6.65 -4.20
C LEU A 146 -12.28 6.04 -5.24
N CYS A 147 -11.74 5.75 -6.42
CA CYS A 147 -12.42 5.00 -7.47
C CYS A 147 -12.17 3.50 -7.21
N VAL A 148 -13.23 2.70 -7.02
CA VAL A 148 -13.10 1.26 -6.71
C VAL A 148 -13.68 0.44 -7.84
N GLU A 149 -13.14 -0.75 -8.11
CA GLU A 149 -13.72 -1.64 -9.11
C GLU A 149 -15.18 -2.00 -8.76
N GLN A 150 -16.07 -2.05 -9.76
CA GLN A 150 -17.39 -2.64 -9.58
C GLN A 150 -17.25 -4.12 -9.23
N THR A 151 -17.51 -4.49 -7.98
CA THR A 151 -17.85 -5.87 -7.67
C THR A 151 -19.21 -6.15 -8.32
N GLU A 152 -19.30 -7.16 -9.17
CA GLU A 152 -20.60 -7.61 -9.68
C GLU A 152 -21.48 -7.98 -8.48
N GLU A 153 -22.49 -7.16 -8.17
CA GLU A 153 -23.59 -7.55 -7.27
C GLU A 153 -24.39 -8.64 -8.00
N GLY A 154 -23.93 -9.89 -7.88
CA GLY A 154 -24.56 -11.00 -8.57
C GLY A 154 -23.73 -12.27 -8.71
N ASP A 155 -23.06 -12.73 -7.65
CA ASP A 155 -22.82 -14.17 -7.51
C ASP A 155 -23.05 -14.61 -6.07
N THR A 156 -24.17 -15.28 -5.86
CA THR A 156 -24.63 -15.87 -4.59
C THR A 156 -23.75 -17.06 -4.22
N SER A 157 -22.47 -16.83 -3.90
CA SER A 157 -21.57 -17.88 -3.39
C SER A 157 -21.45 -17.88 -1.86
N SER A 158 -21.93 -16.85 -1.16
CA SER A 158 -21.91 -16.81 0.31
C SER A 158 -23.17 -17.42 0.94
N SER A 159 -24.32 -17.33 0.28
CA SER A 159 -25.59 -17.87 0.78
C SER A 159 -25.73 -19.39 0.57
N GLU A 160 -25.03 -19.98 -0.41
CA GLU A 160 -24.99 -21.44 -0.58
C GLU A 160 -24.07 -22.13 0.44
N MET A 161 -23.15 -21.40 1.07
CA MET A 161 -22.29 -21.94 2.12
C MET A 161 -22.99 -21.99 3.48
N GLU A 162 -23.79 -20.97 3.81
CA GLU A 162 -24.59 -20.95 5.05
C GLU A 162 -25.68 -22.04 5.02
N HIS A 163 -26.33 -22.26 3.88
CA HIS A 163 -27.35 -23.32 3.75
C HIS A 163 -26.79 -24.74 3.85
N LYS A 164 -25.52 -24.95 3.44
CA LYS A 164 -24.84 -26.26 3.58
C LYS A 164 -24.31 -26.53 4.99
N ILE A 165 -24.05 -25.49 5.78
CA ILE A 165 -23.62 -25.65 7.18
C ILE A 165 -24.81 -26.09 8.04
N ASP A 166 -26.01 -25.56 7.77
CA ASP A 166 -27.22 -25.96 8.48
C ASP A 166 -27.63 -27.41 8.19
N GLU A 167 -27.49 -27.91 6.95
CA GLU A 167 -27.74 -29.33 6.63
C GLU A 167 -26.74 -30.30 7.28
N ILE A 168 -25.51 -29.85 7.59
CA ILE A 168 -24.51 -30.68 8.27
C ILE A 168 -24.73 -30.68 9.79
N GLY A 169 -25.25 -29.58 10.36
CA GLY A 169 -25.59 -29.48 11.79
C GLY A 169 -26.67 -30.48 12.22
N ASP A 170 -27.71 -30.65 11.41
CA ASP A 170 -28.80 -31.60 11.68
C ASP A 170 -28.40 -33.08 11.53
N LEU A 171 -27.26 -33.38 10.88
CA LEU A 171 -26.75 -34.75 10.73
C LEU A 171 -25.86 -35.18 11.91
N PHE A 172 -25.36 -34.24 12.72
CA PHE A 172 -24.45 -34.53 13.85
C PHE A 172 -24.98 -34.14 15.24
N GLY A 173 -26.18 -33.59 15.36
CA GLY A 173 -26.92 -33.53 16.63
C GLY A 173 -26.14 -32.89 17.79
N VAL A 174 -25.69 -31.65 17.61
CA VAL A 174 -25.32 -30.74 18.71
C VAL A 174 -26.17 -29.48 18.59
#